data_AF-D9XTI6-F1
#
_entry.id   AF-D9XTI6-F1
#
_cell.length_a   1.000
_cell.length_b   1.000
_cell.length_c   1.000
_cell.angle_alpha   90.00
_cell.angle_beta   90.00
_cell.angle_gamma   90.00
#
_symmetry.space_group_name_H-M   'P 1'
#
loop_
_entity.id
_entity.type
_entity.pdbx_description
1 polymer ?
#
loop_
_entity_poly.entity_id
_entity_poly.type
_entity_poly.pdbx_seq_one_letter_code
_entity_poly.pdbx_strand_id
1 'polypeptide(L)'
;MAWVVSLVLFAEALGVAALNWFLGVVVDRQNMSLAGLDPDMMSTSSKIGGVVFGLYFALCGLVALLVALRDRAPAGLGRVLLISAAVVHALLGAVTWGLVGWTAFLYMVVVFGLVVLLLMTYDGRPEQPADAAPGVPPGAAPGGGGAGGGAGGDGSPVTPPAPTTP
;
A
#
# COMPACT_ATOMS: atom_id res chain seq x y z
N MET A 1 -0.71 -4.44 13.28
CA MET A 1 -0.20 -5.24 12.14
C MET A 1 0.77 -4.46 11.25
N ALA A 2 0.58 -3.15 10.99
CA ALA A 2 1.45 -2.39 10.08
C ALA A 2 2.92 -2.35 10.54
N TRP A 3 3.16 -2.32 11.85
CA TRP A 3 4.49 -2.52 12.45
C TRP A 3 5.14 -3.85 12.04
N VAL A 4 4.38 -4.95 12.03
CA VAL A 4 4.87 -6.27 11.62
C VAL A 4 5.25 -6.24 10.15
N VAL A 5 4.39 -5.70 9.28
CA VAL A 5 4.66 -5.57 7.84
C VAL A 5 5.94 -4.77 7.61
N SER A 6 6.08 -3.63 8.30
CA SER A 6 7.28 -2.79 8.20
C SER A 6 8.55 -3.55 8.58
N LEU A 7 8.53 -4.26 9.71
CA LEU A 7 9.69 -4.98 10.23
C LEU A 7 10.09 -6.15 9.31
N VAL A 8 9.10 -6.86 8.76
CA VAL A 8 9.31 -7.92 7.76
C VAL A 8 9.93 -7.34 6.49
N LEU A 9 9.37 -6.27 5.91
CA LEU A 9 9.88 -5.66 4.68
C LEU A 9 11.30 -5.09 4.85
N PHE A 10 11.65 -4.55 6.03
CA PHE A 10 13.02 -4.14 6.32
C PHE A 10 13.97 -5.34 6.43
N ALA A 11 13.54 -6.44 7.07
CA ALA A 11 14.34 -7.66 7.13
C ALA A 11 14.57 -8.24 5.73
N GLU A 12 13.56 -8.23 4.86
CA GLU A 12 13.66 -8.66 3.47
C GLU A 12 14.56 -7.74 2.65
N ALA A 13 14.47 -6.42 2.84
CA ALA A 13 15.37 -5.46 2.19
C ALA A 13 16.84 -5.81 2.45
N LEU A 14 17.17 -6.08 3.72
CA LEU A 14 18.51 -6.49 4.13
C LEU A 14 18.87 -7.87 3.59
N GLY A 15 17.96 -8.83 3.67
CA GLY A 15 18.16 -10.19 3.18
C GLY A 15 18.44 -10.23 1.68
N VAL A 16 17.62 -9.55 0.87
CA VAL A 16 17.78 -9.46 -0.58
C VAL A 16 19.07 -8.74 -0.97
N ALA A 17 19.39 -7.61 -0.32
CA ALA A 17 20.61 -6.88 -0.58
C ALA A 17 21.85 -7.72 -0.23
N ALA A 18 21.88 -8.32 0.96
CA ALA A 18 23.00 -9.15 1.42
C ALA A 18 23.17 -10.40 0.55
N LEU A 19 22.08 -11.09 0.20
CA LEU A 19 22.12 -12.27 -0.65
C LEU A 19 22.69 -11.95 -2.03
N ASN A 20 22.14 -10.95 -2.72
CA ASN A 20 22.63 -10.54 -4.04
C ASN A 20 24.06 -10.01 -4.00
N TRP A 21 24.42 -9.24 -2.97
CA TRP A 21 25.79 -8.79 -2.78
C TRP A 21 26.75 -9.98 -2.61
N PHE A 22 26.38 -10.94 -1.77
CA PHE A 22 27.17 -12.14 -1.53
C PHE A 22 27.32 -12.97 -2.80
N LEU A 23 26.23 -13.24 -3.54
CA LEU A 23 26.29 -13.95 -4.82
C LEU A 23 27.18 -13.19 -5.81
N GLY A 24 27.06 -11.86 -5.89
CA GLY A 24 27.93 -11.04 -6.73
C GLY A 24 29.41 -11.20 -6.37
N VAL A 25 29.78 -11.16 -5.08
CA VAL A 25 31.16 -11.37 -4.63
C VAL A 25 31.66 -12.79 -4.92
N VAL A 26 30.80 -13.81 -4.77
CA VAL A 26 31.16 -15.20 -5.09
C VAL A 26 31.43 -15.35 -6.59
N VAL A 27 30.56 -14.80 -7.45
CA VAL A 27 30.74 -14.82 -8.92
C VAL A 27 32.02 -14.08 -9.34
N ASP A 28 32.29 -12.92 -8.74
CA ASP A 28 33.52 -12.13 -8.93
C ASP A 28 34.79 -12.98 -8.72
N ARG A 29 34.78 -13.83 -7.69
CA ARG A 29 35.93 -14.64 -7.29
C ARG A 29 36.09 -15.91 -8.10
N GLN A 30 35.09 -16.29 -8.91
CA GLN A 30 35.11 -17.55 -9.63
C GLN A 30 35.94 -17.54 -10.93
N ASN A 31 36.45 -16.39 -11.41
CA ASN A 31 37.35 -16.28 -12.58
C ASN A 31 37.02 -17.28 -13.72
N MET A 32 35.73 -17.45 -14.00
CA MET A 32 35.25 -18.41 -14.98
C MET A 32 34.87 -17.66 -16.25
N SER A 33 35.57 -17.95 -17.34
CA SER A 33 35.15 -17.56 -18.69
C SER A 33 33.92 -18.39 -19.06
N LEU A 34 32.74 -17.89 -18.70
CA LEU A 34 31.47 -18.50 -19.10
C LEU A 34 31.11 -17.99 -20.51
N ALA A 35 31.71 -18.63 -21.52
CA ALA A 35 31.32 -18.49 -22.93
C ALA A 35 31.21 -17.04 -23.45
N GLY A 36 32.14 -16.17 -23.04
CA GLY A 36 32.20 -14.77 -23.51
C GLY A 36 31.27 -13.79 -22.78
N LEU A 37 30.54 -14.23 -21.75
CA LEU A 37 29.88 -13.33 -20.81
C LEU A 37 30.88 -12.88 -19.75
N ASP A 38 31.04 -11.57 -19.64
CA ASP A 38 31.98 -10.93 -18.71
C ASP A 38 31.53 -11.14 -17.25
N PRO A 39 32.29 -11.88 -16.42
CA PRO A 39 31.96 -12.13 -15.02
C PRO A 39 31.80 -10.84 -14.22
N ASP A 40 32.55 -9.79 -14.58
CA ASP A 40 32.47 -8.48 -13.94
C ASP A 40 31.08 -7.85 -14.18
N MET A 41 30.50 -8.03 -15.36
CA MET A 41 29.15 -7.57 -15.66
C MET A 41 28.08 -8.35 -14.90
N MET A 42 28.26 -9.66 -14.71
CA MET A 42 27.33 -10.50 -13.95
C MET A 42 27.40 -10.19 -12.44
N SER A 43 28.61 -10.02 -11.89
CA SER A 43 28.86 -9.61 -10.50
C SER A 43 28.30 -8.21 -10.22
N THR A 44 28.59 -7.25 -11.11
CA THR A 44 28.12 -5.87 -10.98
C THR A 44 26.61 -5.77 -11.09
N SER A 45 25.98 -6.46 -12.05
CA SER A 45 24.51 -6.47 -12.17
C SER A 45 23.83 -7.13 -10.98
N SER A 46 24.40 -8.19 -10.41
CA SER A 46 23.88 -8.81 -9.18
C SER A 46 23.97 -7.85 -7.98
N LYS A 47 25.12 -7.19 -7.78
CA LYS A 47 25.29 -6.18 -6.71
C LYS A 47 24.32 -5.00 -6.86
N ILE A 48 24.19 -4.46 -8.07
CA ILE A 48 23.26 -3.37 -8.38
C ILE A 48 21.81 -3.83 -8.15
N GLY A 49 21.44 -5.00 -8.64
CA GLY A 49 20.12 -5.59 -8.45
C GLY A 49 19.79 -5.71 -6.96
N GLY A 50 20.72 -6.22 -6.16
CA GLY A 50 20.60 -6.31 -4.70
C GLY A 50 20.32 -4.96 -4.04
N VAL A 51 21.06 -3.92 -4.41
CA VAL A 51 20.87 -2.56 -3.88
C VAL A 51 19.53 -1.98 -4.30
N VAL A 52 19.15 -2.11 -5.57
CA VAL A 52 17.89 -1.56 -6.10
C VAL A 52 16.68 -2.24 -5.46
N PHE A 53 16.64 -3.57 -5.44
CA PHE A 53 15.55 -4.31 -4.79
C PHE A 53 15.52 -4.09 -3.28
N GLY A 54 16.69 -4.06 -2.63
CA GLY A 54 16.80 -3.75 -1.21
C GLY A 54 16.23 -2.36 -0.88
N LEU A 55 16.61 -1.34 -1.64
CA LEU A 55 16.08 0.02 -1.46
C LEU A 55 14.58 0.08 -1.72
N TYR A 56 14.10 -0.61 -2.76
CA TYR A 56 12.68 -0.71 -3.05
C TYR A 56 11.88 -1.30 -1.88
N PHE A 57 12.33 -2.41 -1.30
CA PHE A 57 11.68 -3.01 -0.13
C PHE A 57 11.81 -2.14 1.12
N ALA A 58 12.94 -1.45 1.31
CA ALA A 58 13.11 -0.49 2.40
C ALA A 58 12.14 0.69 2.30
N LEU A 59 11.90 1.21 1.08
CA LEU A 59 10.87 2.23 0.84
C LEU A 59 9.46 1.69 1.15
N CYS A 60 9.15 0.44 0.78
CA CYS A 60 7.89 -0.20 1.15
C CYS A 60 7.74 -0.33 2.67
N GLY A 61 8.80 -0.78 3.36
CA GLY A 61 8.86 -0.89 4.82
C GLY A 61 8.69 0.47 5.51
N LEU A 62 9.27 1.53 4.94
CA LEU A 62 9.10 2.91 5.40
C LEU A 62 7.66 3.40 5.22
N VAL A 63 7.01 3.12 4.09
CA VAL A 63 5.59 3.46 3.91
C VAL A 63 4.73 2.74 4.94
N ALA A 64 4.94 1.44 5.15
CA ALA A 64 4.24 0.68 6.18
C ALA A 64 4.50 1.21 7.60
N LEU A 65 5.72 1.67 7.88
CA LEU A 65 6.08 2.34 9.13
C LEU A 65 5.32 3.65 9.32
N LEU A 66 5.26 4.48 8.28
CA LEU A 66 4.52 5.75 8.32
C LEU A 66 3.03 5.52 8.52
N VAL A 67 2.45 4.48 7.91
CA VAL A 67 1.07 4.05 8.18
C VAL A 67 0.91 3.64 9.64
N ALA A 68 1.84 2.85 10.18
CA ALA A 68 1.81 2.42 11.57
C ALA A 68 1.93 3.57 12.58
N LEU A 69 2.70 4.61 12.25
CA LEU A 69 2.93 5.79 13.08
C LEU A 69 1.80 6.81 13.00
N ARG A 70 1.25 7.04 11.80
CA ARG A 70 0.22 8.07 11.54
C ARG A 70 -1.20 7.52 11.71
N ASP A 71 -1.34 6.20 11.82
CA ASP A 71 -2.60 5.43 11.77
C ASP A 71 -3.55 5.87 10.64
N ARG A 72 -2.98 6.34 9.52
CA ARG A 72 -3.69 6.82 8.34
C ARG A 72 -3.37 5.94 7.14
N ALA A 73 -4.32 5.84 6.22
CA ALA A 73 -4.17 5.05 5.03
C ALA A 73 -2.97 5.47 4.16
N PRO A 74 -2.25 4.51 3.55
CA PRO A 74 -1.27 4.84 2.52
C PRO A 74 -2.00 5.38 1.30
N ALA A 75 -1.77 6.65 0.95
CA ALA A 75 -2.37 7.31 -0.22
C ALA A 75 -1.36 7.50 -1.35
N GLY A 76 -1.86 7.61 -2.59
CA GLY A 76 -1.07 7.92 -3.79
C GLY A 76 0.10 6.94 -4.01
N LEU A 77 1.31 7.47 -4.08
CA LEU A 77 2.52 6.69 -4.37
C LEU A 77 2.79 5.58 -3.34
N GLY A 78 2.50 5.80 -2.06
CA GLY A 78 2.71 4.79 -1.03
C GLY A 78 1.84 3.54 -1.24
N ARG A 79 0.60 3.75 -1.68
CA ARG A 79 -0.32 2.66 -2.04
C ARG A 79 0.21 1.87 -3.24
N VAL A 80 0.63 2.57 -4.29
CA VAL A 80 1.19 1.94 -5.50
C VAL A 80 2.42 1.11 -5.15
N LEU A 81 3.31 1.65 -4.30
CA LEU A 81 4.51 0.95 -3.85
C LEU A 81 4.15 -0.37 -3.14
N LEU A 82 3.22 -0.33 -2.19
CA LEU A 82 2.79 -1.53 -1.46
C LEU A 82 2.05 -2.53 -2.34
N ILE A 83 1.22 -2.08 -3.28
CA ILE A 83 0.57 -2.96 -4.26
C ILE A 83 1.63 -3.65 -5.13
N SER A 84 2.61 -2.90 -5.63
CA SER A 84 3.70 -3.48 -6.42
C SER A 84 4.48 -4.52 -5.62
N ALA A 85 4.67 -4.31 -4.31
CA ALA A 85 5.36 -5.27 -3.45
C ALA A 85 4.54 -6.54 -3.27
N ALA A 86 3.21 -6.41 -3.14
CA ALA A 86 2.30 -7.56 -3.12
C ALA A 86 2.39 -8.37 -4.42
N VAL A 87 2.43 -7.71 -5.58
CA VAL A 87 2.61 -8.38 -6.88
C VAL A 87 3.95 -9.12 -6.95
N VAL A 88 5.04 -8.48 -6.53
CA VAL A 88 6.37 -9.12 -6.48
C VAL A 88 6.35 -10.39 -5.62
N HIS A 89 5.76 -10.33 -4.43
CA HIS A 89 5.66 -11.50 -3.55
C HIS A 89 4.77 -12.60 -4.12
N ALA A 90 3.67 -12.25 -4.79
CA ALA A 90 2.81 -13.23 -5.44
C ALA A 90 3.55 -13.96 -6.58
N LEU A 91 4.30 -13.22 -7.40
CA LEU A 91 5.14 -13.79 -8.46
C LEU A 91 6.25 -14.69 -7.89
N LEU A 92 6.97 -14.23 -6.86
CA LEU A 92 7.98 -15.03 -6.18
C LEU A 92 7.39 -16.26 -5.50
N GLY A 93 6.19 -16.15 -4.91
CA GLY A 93 5.44 -17.29 -4.39
C GLY A 93 5.18 -18.34 -5.46
N ALA A 94 4.67 -17.93 -6.62
CA ALA A 94 4.43 -18.84 -7.74
C ALA A 94 5.72 -19.56 -8.20
N VAL A 95 6.85 -18.85 -8.27
CA VAL A 95 8.15 -19.43 -8.65
C VAL A 95 8.69 -20.40 -7.58
N THR A 96 8.59 -20.03 -6.31
CA THR A 96 9.15 -20.81 -5.19
C THR A 96 8.41 -22.10 -4.92
N TRP A 97 7.11 -22.18 -5.25
CA TRP A 97 6.29 -23.40 -5.12
C TRP A 97 6.92 -24.62 -5.82
N GLY A 98 7.51 -24.43 -7.01
CA GLY A 98 8.10 -25.51 -7.80
C GLY A 98 9.62 -25.63 -7.72
N LEU A 99 10.35 -24.52 -7.59
CA LEU A 99 11.81 -24.51 -7.77
C LEU A 99 12.62 -24.54 -6.46
N VAL A 100 12.04 -24.07 -5.36
CA VAL A 100 12.79 -23.85 -4.11
C VAL A 100 12.28 -24.74 -2.99
N GLY A 101 10.95 -24.83 -2.83
CA GLY A 101 10.32 -25.69 -1.84
C GLY A 101 9.15 -25.01 -1.12
N TRP A 102 8.33 -25.83 -0.48
CA TRP A 102 7.06 -25.39 0.12
C TRP A 102 7.24 -24.37 1.26
N THR A 103 8.34 -24.42 2.02
CA THR A 103 8.62 -23.48 3.11
C THR A 103 8.83 -22.05 2.59
N ALA A 104 9.60 -21.91 1.51
CA ALA A 104 9.82 -20.63 0.84
C ALA A 104 8.51 -20.08 0.25
N PHE A 105 7.71 -20.95 -0.36
CA PHE A 105 6.38 -20.59 -0.84
C PHE A 105 5.49 -20.03 0.28
N LEU A 106 5.41 -20.73 1.43
CA LEU A 106 4.59 -20.28 2.55
C LEU A 106 5.05 -18.93 3.08
N TYR A 107 6.37 -18.74 3.21
CA TYR A 107 6.91 -17.44 3.60
C TYR A 107 6.44 -16.34 2.64
N MET A 108 6.57 -16.53 1.33
CA MET A 108 6.13 -15.56 0.32
C MET A 108 4.62 -15.26 0.41
N VAL A 109 3.79 -16.30 0.61
CA VAL A 109 2.34 -16.15 0.75
C VAL A 109 1.97 -15.41 2.04
N VAL A 110 2.68 -15.65 3.15
CA VAL A 110 2.46 -14.93 4.41
C VAL A 110 2.79 -13.45 4.25
N VAL A 111 3.93 -13.10 3.64
CA VAL A 111 4.30 -11.71 3.41
C VAL A 111 3.32 -11.02 2.46
N PHE A 112 2.96 -11.68 1.36
CA PHE A 112 1.91 -11.20 0.46
C PHE A 112 0.59 -10.92 1.21
N GLY A 113 0.13 -11.88 2.01
CA GLY A 113 -1.09 -11.76 2.80
C GLY A 113 -1.02 -10.62 3.82
N LEU A 114 0.12 -10.42 4.46
CA LEU A 114 0.36 -9.31 5.39
C LEU A 114 0.25 -7.94 4.69
N VAL A 115 0.83 -7.79 3.50
CA VAL A 115 0.75 -6.54 2.73
C VAL A 115 -0.68 -6.28 2.26
N VAL A 116 -1.39 -7.31 1.76
CA VAL A 116 -2.79 -7.18 1.35
C VAL A 116 -3.68 -6.87 2.55
N LEU A 117 -3.47 -7.53 3.69
CA LEU A 117 -4.20 -7.24 4.93
C LEU A 117 -3.99 -5.79 5.37
N LEU A 118 -2.77 -5.27 5.24
CA LEU A 118 -2.49 -3.86 5.52
C LEU A 118 -3.31 -2.94 4.62
N LEU A 119 -3.27 -3.17 3.31
CA LEU A 119 -4.04 -2.38 2.35
C LEU A 119 -5.54 -2.44 2.65
N MET A 120 -6.10 -3.64 2.83
CA MET A 120 -7.54 -3.82 3.10
C MET A 120 -7.99 -3.18 4.42
N THR A 121 -7.15 -3.21 5.45
CA THR A 121 -7.49 -2.64 6.77
C THR A 121 -7.58 -1.11 6.72
N TYR A 122 -6.76 -0.47 5.90
CA TYR A 122 -6.66 0.99 5.86
C TYR A 122 -7.41 1.63 4.67
N ASP A 123 -7.65 0.92 3.57
CA ASP A 123 -8.34 1.46 2.38
C ASP A 123 -9.84 1.77 2.60
N GLY A 124 -10.46 1.13 3.60
CA GLY A 124 -11.89 1.27 3.91
C GLY A 124 -12.22 2.24 5.05
N ARG A 125 -11.23 2.90 5.66
CA ARG A 125 -11.50 3.89 6.72
C ARG A 125 -11.88 5.23 6.07
N PRO A 126 -13.07 5.78 6.35
CA PRO A 126 -13.34 7.17 5.96
C PRO A 126 -12.23 8.04 6.55
N GLU A 127 -11.60 8.88 5.72
CA GLU A 127 -10.69 9.93 6.20
C GLU A 127 -11.49 10.72 7.25
N GLN A 128 -11.18 10.50 8.53
CA GLN A 128 -11.75 11.28 9.63
C GLN A 128 -11.47 12.75 9.26
N PRO A 129 -12.50 13.61 9.12
CA PRO A 129 -12.27 15.00 8.77
C PRO A 129 -11.25 15.58 9.75
N ALA A 130 -10.09 15.94 9.23
CA ALA A 130 -9.16 16.78 9.98
C ALA A 130 -9.92 18.09 10.27
N ASP A 131 -10.04 18.42 11.55
CA ASP A 131 -10.75 19.59 12.08
C ASP A 131 -12.28 19.61 11.90
N ALA A 132 -12.98 18.81 12.71
CA ALA A 132 -14.19 19.35 13.34
C ALA A 132 -13.73 20.23 14.52
N ALA A 133 -13.59 21.54 14.26
CA ALA A 133 -13.41 22.53 15.31
C ALA A 133 -14.48 22.34 16.41
N PRO A 134 -14.13 22.35 17.71
CA PRO A 134 -15.12 22.22 18.77
C PRO A 134 -15.93 23.52 18.85
N GLY A 135 -17.14 23.52 18.30
CA GLY A 135 -18.07 24.63 18.55
C GLY A 135 -19.18 24.85 17.54
N VAL A 136 -20.11 23.90 17.39
CA VAL A 136 -21.51 24.25 17.06
C VAL A 136 -22.46 23.39 17.89
N PRO A 137 -23.23 23.96 18.83
CA PRO A 137 -24.32 23.24 19.48
C PRO A 137 -25.45 22.97 18.46
N PRO A 138 -26.05 21.77 18.43
CA PRO A 138 -27.18 21.50 17.58
C PRO A 138 -28.45 22.10 18.20
N GLY A 139 -28.83 23.31 17.77
CA GLY A 139 -30.07 23.93 18.25
C GLY A 139 -30.17 25.42 17.97
N ALA A 140 -30.29 25.81 16.71
CA ALA A 140 -30.78 27.14 16.34
C ALA A 140 -31.61 27.04 15.06
N ALA A 141 -32.88 26.68 15.21
CA ALA A 141 -33.89 26.99 14.22
C ALA A 141 -34.09 28.51 14.19
N PRO A 142 -34.08 29.20 13.03
CA PRO A 142 -34.55 30.56 12.96
C PRO A 142 -36.06 30.52 12.69
N GLY A 143 -36.85 30.66 13.75
CA GLY A 143 -38.24 31.07 13.67
C GLY A 143 -38.35 32.60 13.72
N GLY A 144 -38.98 33.18 12.69
CA GLY A 144 -39.90 34.31 12.84
C GLY A 144 -39.39 35.74 12.62
N GLY A 145 -39.74 36.29 11.44
CA GLY A 145 -40.49 37.56 11.36
C GLY A 145 -39.75 38.85 10.98
N GLY A 146 -40.09 39.43 9.81
CA GLY A 146 -39.74 40.82 9.48
C GLY A 146 -39.94 41.25 8.01
N ALA A 147 -41.18 41.59 7.66
CA ALA A 147 -41.74 42.31 6.50
C ALA A 147 -40.83 42.95 5.39
N GLY A 148 -41.24 42.74 4.13
CA GLY A 148 -40.88 43.55 2.95
C GLY A 148 -41.57 43.00 1.70
N GLY A 149 -42.54 43.73 1.13
CA GLY A 149 -43.58 43.23 0.22
C GLY A 149 -43.23 43.03 -1.27
N GLY A 150 -44.14 42.38 -2.02
CA GLY A 150 -44.20 42.49 -3.48
C GLY A 150 -44.73 41.27 -4.27
N ALA A 151 -46.06 41.17 -4.38
CA ALA A 151 -46.87 40.73 -5.55
C ALA A 151 -46.69 39.36 -6.25
N GLY A 152 -47.84 38.67 -6.41
CA GLY A 152 -48.16 37.60 -7.39
C GLY A 152 -47.94 36.18 -6.84
N GLY A 153 -48.89 35.24 -6.79
CA GLY A 153 -50.12 35.02 -7.54
C GLY A 153 -50.17 33.51 -7.82
N ASP A 154 -51.11 32.82 -7.16
CA ASP A 154 -51.75 31.54 -7.49
C ASP A 154 -50.88 30.31 -7.87
N GLY A 155 -50.82 29.32 -6.98
CA GLY A 155 -50.31 27.99 -7.31
C GLY A 155 -50.26 27.03 -6.11
N SER A 156 -51.38 26.37 -5.81
CA SER A 156 -51.48 25.34 -4.77
C SER A 156 -50.46 24.20 -4.93
N PRO A 157 -50.00 23.54 -3.85
CA PRO A 157 -48.99 22.48 -3.94
C PRO A 157 -49.62 21.19 -4.47
N VAL A 158 -49.15 20.68 -5.62
CA VAL A 158 -49.47 19.33 -6.08
C VAL A 158 -48.43 18.34 -5.54
N THR A 159 -48.81 17.59 -4.51
CA THR A 159 -48.02 16.48 -3.98
C THR A 159 -48.14 15.28 -4.95
N PRO A 160 -47.03 14.69 -5.43
CA PRO A 160 -47.10 13.48 -6.24
C PRO A 160 -47.49 12.26 -5.37
N PRO A 161 -48.30 11.31 -5.88
CA PRO A 161 -48.68 10.11 -5.13
C PRO A 161 -47.50 9.13 -5.00
N ALA A 162 -47.44 8.44 -3.86
CA ALA A 162 -46.42 7.45 -3.52
C ALA A 162 -46.61 6.13 -4.31
N PRO A 163 -45.54 5.36 -4.58
CA PRO A 163 -45.62 4.10 -5.32
C PRO A 163 -46.18 2.97 -4.45
N THR A 164 -47.18 2.25 -4.94
CA THR A 164 -47.62 0.98 -4.36
C THR A 164 -47.49 -0.14 -5.39
N THR A 165 -46.58 -1.07 -5.14
CA THR A 165 -46.48 -2.41 -5.76
C THR A 165 -47.61 -3.32 -5.22
N PRO A 166 -48.04 -4.36 -5.98
CA PRO A 166 -47.25 -5.57 -6.22
C PRO A 166 -47.06 -5.93 -7.71
#